data_AF-A0A3D5GJS3-F1
#
_entry.id   AF-A0A3D5GJS3-F1
#
_cell.length_a   1.000
_cell.length_b   1.000
_cell.length_c   1.000
_cell.angle_alpha   90.00
_cell.angle_beta   90.00
_cell.angle_gamma   90.00
#
_symmetry.space_group_name_H-M   'P 1'
#
loop_
_entity.id
_entity.type
_entity.pdbx_description
1 polymer ?
#
loop_
_entity_poly.entity_id
_entity_poly.type
_entity_poly.pdbx_seq_one_letter_code
_entity_poly.pdbx_strand_id
1 'polypeptide(L)'
;MTVPASRLPKALSDLTSRENITEAVVLSTCNRIEVYAFAEKFHGAYQDIRNFFAEVSHVVPEEFSDHLVGLYDADAARHLFSVASGLDSAVLGEHEILGQVRIAWETAADEGAVGPVLNPLFRHALEVGKRVRTETAISRNITSVSQAAVAMA
;
A
#
# COMPACT_ATOMS: atom_id res chain seq x y z
N MET A 1 1.17 -2.48 12.84
CA MET A 1 -0.12 -1.75 12.79
C MET A 1 -0.90 -2.24 11.59
N THR A 2 -2.21 -2.45 11.69
CA THR A 2 -3.07 -2.87 10.56
C THR A 2 -4.41 -2.14 10.60
N VAL A 3 -4.93 -1.77 9.43
CA VAL A 3 -6.31 -1.32 9.24
C VAL A 3 -7.13 -2.52 8.79
N PRO A 4 -8.11 -3.00 9.58
CA PRO A 4 -8.94 -4.13 9.16
C PRO A 4 -9.83 -3.70 7.99
N ALA A 5 -10.19 -4.66 7.13
CA ALA A 5 -11.00 -4.41 5.94
C ALA A 5 -12.30 -3.65 6.23
N SER A 6 -12.95 -3.94 7.36
CA SER A 6 -14.19 -3.25 7.80
C SER A 6 -14.01 -1.77 8.12
N ARG A 7 -12.78 -1.30 8.34
CA ARG A 7 -12.46 0.11 8.58
C ARG A 7 -11.89 0.83 7.35
N LEU A 8 -11.61 0.11 6.26
CA LEU A 8 -11.04 0.72 5.05
C LEU A 8 -11.95 1.81 4.45
N PRO A 9 -13.27 1.63 4.30
CA PRO A 9 -14.15 2.69 3.79
C PRO A 9 -14.05 3.99 4.60
N LYS A 10 -14.13 3.87 5.92
CA LYS A 10 -14.00 5.03 6.81
C LYS A 10 -12.62 5.67 6.74
N ALA A 11 -11.56 4.86 6.67
CA ALA A 11 -10.19 5.34 6.55
C ALA A 11 -9.96 6.12 5.24
N LEU A 12 -10.49 5.61 4.12
CA LEU A 12 -10.43 6.26 2.82
C LEU A 12 -11.20 7.58 2.83
N SER A 13 -12.44 7.57 3.34
CA SER A 13 -13.24 8.80 3.47
C SER A 13 -12.59 9.83 4.38
N ASP A 14 -11.93 9.41 5.46
CA ASP A 14 -11.19 10.32 6.33
C ASP A 14 -10.03 10.96 5.57
N LEU A 15 -9.19 10.14 4.91
CA LEU A 15 -8.04 10.62 4.14
C LEU A 15 -8.45 11.59 3.02
N THR A 16 -9.47 11.28 2.23
CA THR A 16 -9.92 12.15 1.13
C THR A 16 -10.72 13.37 1.59
N SER A 17 -11.09 13.45 2.87
CA SER A 17 -11.68 14.65 3.46
C SER A 17 -10.63 15.68 3.94
N ARG A 18 -9.35 15.30 3.97
CA ARG A 18 -8.25 16.18 4.39
C ARG A 18 -7.92 17.19 3.31
N GLU A 19 -7.47 18.37 3.70
CA GLU A 19 -7.28 19.52 2.80
C GLU A 19 -6.33 19.20 1.63
N ASN A 20 -5.29 18.40 1.86
CA ASN A 20 -4.21 18.24 0.89
C ASN A 20 -4.26 16.91 0.12
N ILE A 21 -5.30 16.09 0.29
CA ILE A 21 -5.41 14.74 -0.29
C ILE A 21 -6.69 14.62 -1.11
N THR A 22 -6.54 14.39 -2.41
CA THR A 22 -7.69 14.27 -3.32
C THR A 22 -7.95 12.83 -3.79
N GLU A 23 -6.93 11.97 -3.71
CA GLU A 23 -7.06 10.54 -3.99
C GLU A 23 -6.25 9.76 -2.94
N ALA A 24 -6.73 8.60 -2.51
CA ALA A 24 -6.05 7.75 -1.54
C ALA A 24 -6.31 6.26 -1.79
N VAL A 25 -5.30 5.43 -1.54
CA VAL A 25 -5.40 3.97 -1.40
C VAL A 25 -4.67 3.56 -0.13
N VAL A 26 -5.32 2.73 0.70
CA VAL A 26 -4.72 2.17 1.91
C VAL A 26 -4.38 0.70 1.67
N LEU A 27 -3.09 0.37 1.63
CA LEU A 27 -2.61 -1.00 1.58
C LEU A 27 -2.23 -1.44 3.00
N SER A 28 -3.06 -2.29 3.61
CA SER A 28 -2.81 -2.84 4.94
C SER A 28 -2.67 -4.36 4.86
N THR A 29 -1.50 -4.86 5.23
CA THR A 29 -1.16 -6.29 5.28
C THR A 29 -0.67 -6.63 6.69
N CYS A 30 -0.25 -7.87 6.94
CA CYS A 30 0.39 -8.22 8.22
C CYS A 30 1.75 -7.54 8.44
N ASN A 31 2.47 -7.19 7.37
CA ASN A 31 3.87 -6.73 7.44
C ASN A 31 4.04 -5.24 7.12
N ARG A 32 3.04 -4.62 6.48
CA ARG A 32 3.11 -3.21 6.07
C ARG A 32 1.74 -2.55 6.13
N ILE A 33 1.78 -1.27 6.43
CA ILE A 33 0.67 -0.34 6.22
C ILE A 33 1.21 0.82 5.38
N GLU A 34 0.58 1.09 4.25
CA GLU A 34 1.00 2.11 3.31
C GLU A 34 -0.21 2.93 2.87
N VAL A 35 -0.02 4.24 2.75
CA VAL A 35 -0.99 5.16 2.15
C VAL A 35 -0.38 5.70 0.87
N TYR A 36 -1.02 5.39 -0.26
CA TYR A 36 -0.72 6.01 -1.54
C TYR A 36 -1.70 7.15 -1.74
N ALA A 37 -1.22 8.37 -1.90
CA ALA A 37 -2.08 9.55 -2.01
C ALA A 37 -1.67 10.40 -3.20
N PHE A 38 -2.66 11.01 -3.85
CA PHE A 38 -2.41 12.17 -4.70
C PHE A 38 -2.53 13.44 -3.84
N ALA A 39 -1.44 14.18 -3.76
CA ALA A 39 -1.29 15.33 -2.88
C ALA A 39 -1.15 16.62 -3.70
N GLU A 40 -1.99 17.62 -3.43
CA GLU A 40 -1.82 18.95 -4.04
C GLU A 40 -0.61 19.69 -3.46
N LYS A 41 -0.34 19.47 -2.17
CA LYS A 41 0.80 20.04 -1.45
C LYS A 41 1.49 18.95 -0.65
N PHE A 42 2.72 18.63 -1.01
CA PHE A 42 3.48 17.54 -0.39
C PHE A 42 3.55 17.63 1.14
N HIS A 43 4.01 18.75 1.67
CA HIS A 43 4.19 18.91 3.12
C HIS A 43 2.87 18.84 3.90
N GLY A 44 1.78 19.40 3.34
CA GLY A 44 0.45 19.34 3.94
C GLY A 44 -0.09 17.90 3.95
N ALA A 45 -0.01 17.21 2.81
CA ALA A 45 -0.45 15.82 2.71
C ALA A 45 0.37 14.88 3.60
N TYR A 46 1.67 15.12 3.75
CA TYR A 46 2.50 14.35 4.67
C TYR A 46 2.05 14.52 6.13
N GLN A 47 1.71 15.74 6.55
CA GLN A 47 1.15 16.00 7.88
C GLN A 47 -0.23 15.35 8.04
N ASP A 48 -1.08 15.45 7.02
CA ASP A 48 -2.39 14.82 6.98
C ASP A 48 -2.28 13.29 7.13
N ILE A 49 -1.38 12.63 6.41
CA ILE A 49 -1.16 11.18 6.52
C ILE A 49 -0.54 10.80 7.88
N ARG A 50 0.40 11.60 8.39
CA ARG A 50 1.01 11.39 9.72
C ARG A 50 -0.06 11.44 10.82
N ASN A 51 -0.97 12.41 10.76
CA ASN A 51 -2.07 12.54 11.71
C ASN A 51 -3.05 11.37 11.58
N PHE A 52 -3.38 10.95 10.36
CA PHE A 52 -4.19 9.75 10.12
C PHE A 52 -3.60 8.50 10.79
N PHE A 53 -2.29 8.27 10.65
CA PHE A 53 -1.65 7.14 11.31
C PHE A 53 -1.68 7.25 12.84
N ALA A 54 -1.49 8.44 13.40
CA ALA A 54 -1.60 8.65 14.85
C ALA A 54 -3.01 8.33 15.36
N GLU A 55 -4.04 8.75 14.63
CA GLU A 55 -5.44 8.51 14.98
C GLU A 55 -5.81 7.02 14.90
N VAL A 56 -5.37 6.33 13.83
CA VAL A 56 -5.65 4.90 13.62
C VAL A 56 -4.91 4.02 14.62
N SER A 57 -3.70 4.41 14.99
CA SER A 57 -2.84 3.64 15.89
C SER A 57 -3.03 3.97 17.36
N HIS A 58 -3.60 5.13 17.67
CA HIS A 58 -3.59 5.74 18.99
C HIS A 58 -2.17 5.94 19.56
N VAL A 59 -1.18 6.08 18.68
CA VAL A 59 0.22 6.35 19.01
C VAL A 59 0.52 7.80 18.67
N VAL A 60 1.26 8.50 19.54
CA VAL A 60 1.63 9.88 19.26
C VAL A 60 2.59 9.93 18.05
N PRO A 61 2.47 10.93 17.16
CA PRO A 61 3.27 11.01 15.95
C PRO A 61 4.78 10.85 16.18
N GLU A 62 5.29 11.37 17.29
CA GLU A 62 6.71 11.36 17.66
C GLU A 62 7.27 9.94 17.84
N GLU A 63 6.44 8.97 18.24
CA GLU A 63 6.87 7.60 18.50
C GLU A 63 7.04 6.76 17.22
N PHE A 64 6.49 7.19 16.08
CA PHE A 64 6.64 6.48 14.81
C PHE A 64 7.22 7.34 13.68
N SER A 65 7.55 8.61 13.94
CA SER A 65 8.07 9.52 12.90
C SER A 65 9.36 9.00 12.25
N ASP A 66 10.24 8.38 13.03
CA ASP A 66 11.49 7.77 12.54
C ASP A 66 11.27 6.48 11.72
N HIS A 67 10.06 5.93 11.78
CA HIS A 67 9.66 4.71 11.08
C HIS A 67 8.78 5.00 9.85
N LEU A 68 8.45 6.28 9.60
CA LEU A 68 7.61 6.67 8.49
C LEU A 68 8.47 7.00 7.27
N VAL A 69 8.25 6.26 6.19
CA VAL A 69 8.96 6.47 4.92
C VAL A 69 8.07 7.27 3.98
N GLY A 70 8.52 8.49 3.63
CA GLY A 70 7.87 9.33 2.62
C GLY A 70 8.55 9.18 1.26
N LEU A 71 7.86 8.56 0.29
CA LEU A 71 8.28 8.50 -1.11
C LEU A 71 7.37 9.39 -1.97
N TYR A 72 7.90 9.95 -3.05
CA TYR A 72 7.15 10.84 -3.94
C TYR A 72 7.41 10.52 -5.41
N ASP A 73 6.47 10.92 -6.27
CA ASP A 73 6.53 10.80 -7.72
C ASP A 73 7.02 9.42 -8.19
N ALA A 74 8.14 9.39 -8.92
CA ALA A 74 8.71 8.18 -9.50
C ALA A 74 9.16 7.17 -8.45
N ASP A 75 9.56 7.62 -7.25
CA ASP A 75 10.00 6.71 -6.19
C ASP A 75 8.80 6.00 -5.54
N ALA A 76 7.68 6.70 -5.36
CA ALA A 76 6.43 6.09 -4.91
C ALA A 76 5.88 5.09 -5.93
N ALA A 77 5.92 5.44 -7.23
CA ALA A 77 5.51 4.53 -8.30
C ALA A 77 6.41 3.28 -8.38
N ARG A 78 7.74 3.47 -8.30
CA ARG A 78 8.71 2.36 -8.29
C ARG A 78 8.50 1.44 -7.10
N HIS A 79 8.24 2.01 -5.92
CA HIS A 79 7.91 1.26 -4.71
C HIS A 79 6.66 0.40 -4.92
N LEU A 80 5.56 1.01 -5.40
CA LEU A 80 4.33 0.26 -5.70
C LEU A 80 4.57 -0.90 -6.67
N PHE A 81 5.37 -0.70 -7.71
CA PHE A 81 5.72 -1.77 -8.66
C PHE A 81 6.55 -2.87 -8.01
N SER A 82 7.48 -2.51 -7.12
CA SER A 82 8.26 -3.46 -6.32
C SER A 82 7.36 -4.31 -5.41
N VAL A 83 6.45 -3.65 -4.68
CA VAL A 83 5.46 -4.29 -3.79
C VAL A 83 4.53 -5.21 -4.59
N ALA A 84 3.92 -4.72 -5.67
CA ALA A 84 3.03 -5.54 -6.51
C ALA A 84 3.74 -6.75 -7.15
N SER A 85 5.05 -6.63 -7.39
CA SER A 85 5.89 -7.72 -7.90
C SER A 85 6.34 -8.70 -6.81
N GLY A 86 6.13 -8.38 -5.52
CA GLY A 86 6.60 -9.17 -4.39
C GLY A 86 8.11 -9.12 -4.18
N LEU A 87 8.79 -8.11 -4.72
CA LEU A 87 10.22 -7.86 -4.50
C LEU A 87 10.47 -7.24 -3.12
N ASP A 88 9.54 -6.42 -2.66
CA ASP A 88 9.50 -5.88 -1.31
C ASP A 88 8.40 -6.59 -0.50
N SER A 89 8.55 -7.91 -0.31
CA SER A 89 7.71 -8.72 0.56
C SER A 89 8.59 -9.41 1.60
N ALA A 90 8.06 -9.62 2.82
CA ALA A 90 8.77 -10.33 3.88
C ALA A 90 9.22 -11.74 3.43
N VAL A 91 8.46 -12.33 2.51
CA VAL A 91 8.86 -13.48 1.71
C VAL A 91 8.99 -13.03 0.25
N LEU A 92 10.22 -13.05 -0.26
CA LEU A 92 10.49 -12.69 -1.65
C LEU A 92 9.63 -13.55 -2.60
N GLY A 93 8.86 -12.91 -3.47
CA GLY A 93 7.96 -13.57 -4.42
C GLY A 93 6.59 -14.00 -3.86
N GLU A 94 6.25 -13.61 -2.62
CA GLU A 94 4.95 -13.92 -1.99
C GLU A 94 3.78 -13.67 -2.94
N HIS A 95 2.94 -14.67 -3.15
CA HIS A 95 1.86 -14.62 -4.13
C HIS A 95 0.69 -13.72 -3.70
N GLU A 96 0.50 -13.53 -2.40
CA GLU A 96 -0.66 -12.86 -1.84
C GLU A 96 -0.62 -11.34 -2.03
N ILE A 97 0.56 -10.72 -2.07
CA ILE A 97 0.70 -9.26 -2.12
C ILE A 97 0.06 -8.65 -3.38
N LEU A 98 0.16 -9.31 -4.54
CA LEU A 98 -0.47 -8.82 -5.77
C LEU A 98 -2.01 -8.82 -5.64
N GLY A 99 -2.56 -9.81 -4.93
CA GLY A 99 -3.98 -9.86 -4.60
C GLY A 99 -4.38 -8.79 -3.58
N GLN A 100 -3.56 -8.55 -2.56
CA GLN A 100 -3.79 -7.50 -1.56
C GLN A 100 -3.74 -6.10 -2.18
N VAL A 101 -2.78 -5.83 -3.08
CA VAL A 101 -2.73 -4.58 -3.86
C VAL A 101 -3.98 -4.40 -4.71
N ARG A 102 -4.45 -5.47 -5.37
CA ARG A 102 -5.71 -5.44 -6.14
C ARG A 102 -6.89 -5.07 -5.25
N ILE A 103 -7.07 -5.78 -4.14
CA ILE A 103 -8.20 -5.57 -3.22
C ILE A 103 -8.17 -4.15 -2.64
N ALA A 104 -6.99 -3.65 -2.25
CA ALA A 104 -6.83 -2.29 -1.73
C ALA A 104 -7.27 -1.24 -2.75
N TRP A 105 -6.84 -1.40 -4.01
CA TRP A 105 -7.24 -0.51 -5.10
C TRP A 105 -8.73 -0.61 -5.44
N GLU A 106 -9.28 -1.82 -5.57
CA GLU A 106 -10.71 -2.03 -5.86
C GLU A 106 -11.59 -1.44 -4.75
N THR A 107 -11.21 -1.63 -3.49
CA THR A 107 -11.90 -1.01 -2.34
C THR A 107 -11.88 0.52 -2.46
N ALA A 108 -10.73 1.11 -2.77
CA ALA A 108 -10.63 2.56 -2.93
C ALA A 108 -11.43 3.08 -4.13
N ALA A 109 -11.53 2.30 -5.21
CA ALA A 109 -12.34 2.63 -6.37
C ALA A 109 -13.84 2.59 -6.07
N ASP A 110 -14.30 1.57 -5.34
CA ASP A 110 -15.70 1.42 -4.94
C ASP A 110 -16.15 2.56 -4.00
N GLU A 111 -15.25 3.06 -3.16
CA GLU A 111 -15.48 4.20 -2.25
C GLU A 111 -15.28 5.57 -2.93
N GLY A 112 -14.96 5.60 -4.23
CA GLY A 112 -14.72 6.84 -4.97
C GLY A 112 -13.47 7.61 -4.51
N ALA A 113 -12.54 6.94 -3.82
CA ALA A 113 -11.34 7.54 -3.25
C ALA A 113 -10.15 7.58 -4.23
N VAL A 114 -10.30 7.04 -5.45
CA VAL A 114 -9.28 7.11 -6.51
C VAL A 114 -9.84 7.79 -7.76
N GLY A 115 -8.97 8.49 -8.46
CA GLY A 115 -9.29 9.36 -9.59
C GLY A 115 -8.30 9.19 -10.75
N PRO A 116 -8.06 10.23 -11.56
CA PRO A 116 -7.23 10.14 -12.76
C PRO A 116 -5.76 9.84 -12.50
N VAL A 117 -5.26 9.97 -11.26
CA VAL A 117 -3.85 9.73 -10.93
C VAL A 117 -3.62 8.31 -10.41
N LEU A 118 -4.30 7.91 -9.34
CA LEU A 118 -4.06 6.63 -8.70
C LEU A 118 -4.69 5.46 -9.47
N ASN A 119 -5.81 5.67 -10.19
CA ASN A 119 -6.39 4.57 -10.99
C ASN A 119 -5.42 4.00 -12.04
N PRO A 120 -4.86 4.80 -12.97
CA PRO A 120 -3.92 4.25 -13.94
C PRO A 120 -2.64 3.73 -13.29
N LEU A 121 -2.15 4.36 -12.21
CA LEU A 121 -0.96 3.90 -11.49
C LEU A 121 -1.13 2.49 -10.92
N PHE A 122 -2.23 2.25 -10.20
CA PHE A 122 -2.50 0.93 -9.61
C PHE A 122 -2.80 -0.14 -10.67
N ARG A 123 -3.51 0.21 -11.74
CA ARG A 123 -3.70 -0.70 -12.89
C ARG A 123 -2.35 -1.13 -13.47
N HIS A 124 -1.45 -0.17 -13.70
CA HIS A 124 -0.13 -0.49 -14.24
C HIS A 124 0.72 -1.29 -13.26
N ALA A 125 0.64 -1.01 -11.96
CA ALA A 125 1.31 -1.81 -10.94
C ALA A 125 0.87 -3.29 -10.96
N LEU A 126 -0.44 -3.53 -11.12
CA LEU A 126 -0.98 -4.89 -11.25
C LEU A 126 -0.51 -5.58 -12.53
N GLU A 127 -0.38 -4.86 -13.64
CA GLU A 127 0.18 -5.38 -14.89
C GLU A 127 1.66 -5.74 -14.74
N VAL A 128 2.46 -4.85 -14.15
CA VAL A 128 3.88 -5.08 -13.87
C VAL A 128 4.06 -6.30 -12.97
N GLY A 129 3.30 -6.40 -11.88
CA GLY A 129 3.38 -7.54 -10.97
C GLY A 129 3.02 -8.87 -11.66
N LYS A 130 2.01 -8.88 -12.55
CA LYS A 130 1.70 -10.06 -13.39
C LYS A 130 2.86 -10.41 -14.32
N ARG A 131 3.41 -9.43 -15.03
CA ARG A 131 4.52 -9.62 -15.97
C ARG A 131 5.76 -10.18 -15.28
N VAL A 132 6.14 -9.63 -14.13
CA VAL A 132 7.29 -10.12 -13.35
C VAL A 132 7.08 -11.60 -12.97
N ARG A 133 5.87 -11.99 -12.57
CA ARG A 133 5.57 -13.40 -12.25
C ARG A 133 5.63 -14.35 -13.44
N THR A 134 5.23 -13.89 -14.62
CA THR A 134 5.20 -14.71 -15.84
C THR A 134 6.55 -14.75 -16.55
N GLU A 135 7.29 -13.65 -16.52
CA GLU A 135 8.53 -13.46 -17.27
C GLU A 135 9.79 -13.82 -16.43
N THR A 136 9.66 -13.99 -15.11
CA THR A 136 10.79 -14.31 -14.22
C THR A 136 10.58 -15.59 -13.42
N ALA A 137 11.65 -16.07 -12.78
CA ALA A 137 11.61 -17.24 -11.90
C ALA A 137 11.14 -16.91 -10.46
N ILE A 138 10.76 -15.66 -10.16
CA ILE A 138 10.42 -15.24 -8.78
C ILE A 138 9.28 -16.06 -8.16
N SER A 139 8.36 -16.54 -8.99
CA SER A 139 7.21 -17.35 -8.57
C SER A 139 7.54 -18.83 -8.33
N ARG A 140 8.73 -19.31 -8.71
CA ARG A 140 9.00 -20.75 -8.85
C ARG A 140 9.24 -21.49 -7.53
N ASN A 141 9.63 -20.80 -6.46
CA ASN A 141 10.19 -21.49 -5.29
C ASN A 141 9.58 -21.14 -3.92
N ILE A 142 8.65 -20.17 -3.77
CA ILE A 142 8.07 -19.89 -2.44
C ILE A 142 6.58 -19.49 -2.53
N THR A 143 5.74 -20.30 -1.89
CA THR A 143 4.30 -20.08 -1.79
C THR A 143 3.93 -19.75 -0.34
N SER A 144 3.93 -18.46 -0.03
CA SER A 144 3.48 -17.82 1.24
C SER A 144 4.40 -17.94 2.47
N VAL A 145 4.22 -16.99 3.39
CA VAL A 145 4.81 -16.98 4.75
C VAL A 145 4.54 -18.30 5.49
N SER A 146 3.37 -18.88 5.30
CA SER A 146 2.94 -20.14 5.93
C SER A 146 3.84 -21.32 5.54
N GLN A 147 4.32 -21.41 4.30
CA GLN A 147 5.25 -22.45 3.89
C GLN A 147 6.69 -22.15 4.27
N ALA A 148 7.10 -20.87 4.27
CA ALA A 148 8.42 -20.48 4.78
C ALA A 148 8.58 -20.92 6.24
N ALA A 149 7.52 -20.79 7.06
CA ALA A 149 7.51 -21.27 8.43
C ALA A 149 7.68 -22.81 8.54
N VAL A 150 7.09 -23.58 7.61
CA VAL A 150 7.23 -25.05 7.56
C VAL A 150 8.61 -25.47 7.07
N ALA A 151 9.22 -24.74 6.13
CA ALA A 151 10.56 -25.04 5.63
C ALA A 151 11.68 -24.76 6.65
N MET A 152 11.40 -23.97 7.69
CA MET A 152 12.32 -23.69 8.81
C MET A 152 12.07 -24.56 10.05
N ALA A 153 11.10 -25.48 10.00
CA ALA A 153 10.81 -26.46 11.07
C ALA A 153 11.48 -27.81 10.77
#